data_AF-A0A2N0RDH4-F1
#
_entry.id   AF-A0A2N0RDH4-F1
#
_cell.length_a   1.000
_cell.length_b   1.000
_cell.length_c   1.000
_cell.angle_alpha   90.00
_cell.angle_beta   90.00
_cell.angle_gamma   90.00
#
_symmetry.space_group_name_H-M   'P 1'
#
loop_
_entity.id
_entity.type
_entity.pdbx_description
1 polymer ?
#
loop_
_entity_poly.entity_id
_entity_poly.type
_entity_poly.pdbx_seq_one_letter_code
_entity_poly.pdbx_strand_id
1 'polypeptide(L)'
;MSDNNFNYDTFVQNPPNPDNVTEIFSHESLFSSSSNTSPIPNSFNISSFNANGLKMHGQTKLDEISTFFSLKHISFGGIVDTHLHPKQMKFLSKRISNYTVFSSNLDTSKQILSSGGVSLFIENSLASHVQDFQSHSSRLLSVDLYFKGNVKLRIFVIYIPPPAESVLRTDTIDLLIQQLTLTKQAGFYHAVCGDFNMHLDKYYPIYFNQPQIASKHIHRLFFHLLSHGYEDYTPINLSNSLGTFHRNDQITRVDYVWSCPLLKGYALTACIFNAQDICTSDHNPVITYYDMSLLFASTKLARARQLKRQTRRVFKFDSVIDIQWTEFADKTDALCDVSPSTFSSWHINQMCEYLQSRILKAANATLPSSIVGNNYTPKVPKDLEILTQHYRFLNRLMHSIRILRKHPLTYSVAHEHKWSIHLIRLQNILQLYKNVFTFIPILPSSLSSCRQDNFKLLLDDLSTISKSLRGFQLLQEKEFQDSSIRAHLDDRNNNFETDLSSFIDSALSRTRRRITLDR
;
A
#
# COMPACT_ATOMS: atom_id res chain seq x y z
N MET A 1 15.51 -38.01 38.24
CA MET A 1 16.22 -38.92 37.33
C MET A 1 15.31 -39.17 36.14
N SER A 2 15.84 -38.90 34.94
CA SER A 2 15.48 -39.43 33.60
C SER A 2 14.01 -39.37 33.16
N ASP A 3 13.65 -38.54 32.17
CA ASP A 3 13.98 -38.59 30.73
C ASP A 3 13.06 -39.50 29.91
N ASN A 4 12.42 -38.86 28.92
CA ASN A 4 12.26 -39.26 27.52
C ASN A 4 11.52 -40.57 27.15
N ASN A 5 10.45 -40.45 26.35
CA ASN A 5 10.62 -40.55 24.89
C ASN A 5 9.34 -40.28 24.10
N PHE A 6 9.49 -39.41 23.09
CA PHE A 6 8.69 -39.34 21.89
C PHE A 6 8.75 -40.66 21.10
N ASN A 7 7.68 -41.05 20.41
CA ASN A 7 7.82 -41.37 18.98
C ASN A 7 6.52 -41.28 18.14
N TYR A 8 6.75 -40.88 16.90
CA TYR A 8 5.91 -40.52 15.76
C TYR A 8 5.10 -41.64 15.08
N ASP A 9 4.21 -41.20 14.16
CA ASP A 9 3.64 -41.86 12.95
C ASP A 9 2.43 -42.79 13.16
N THR A 10 1.33 -42.78 12.37
CA THR A 10 1.16 -42.55 10.92
C THR A 10 -0.34 -42.38 10.52
N PHE A 11 -0.64 -41.42 9.63
CA PHE A 11 -1.32 -41.51 8.32
C PHE A 11 -2.74 -42.14 8.06
N VAL A 12 -3.53 -41.36 7.29
CA VAL A 12 -4.64 -41.65 6.33
C VAL A 12 -6.08 -41.82 6.85
N GLN A 13 -6.94 -40.84 6.54
CA GLN A 13 -8.31 -41.10 6.05
C GLN A 13 -8.57 -40.29 4.77
N ASN A 14 -9.05 -41.00 3.75
CA ASN A 14 -9.44 -40.49 2.42
C ASN A 14 -10.64 -39.51 2.51
N PRO A 15 -10.82 -38.62 1.51
CA PRO A 15 -11.97 -37.71 1.47
C PRO A 15 -13.30 -38.45 1.23
N PRO A 16 -14.43 -38.00 1.80
CA PRO A 16 -15.74 -38.55 1.46
C PRO A 16 -16.28 -38.01 0.12
N ASN A 17 -17.10 -38.84 -0.52
CA ASN A 17 -17.72 -38.72 -1.84
C ASN A 17 -18.64 -37.46 -2.00
N PRO A 18 -18.96 -37.04 -3.24
CA PRO A 18 -19.43 -35.69 -3.59
C PRO A 18 -20.93 -35.39 -3.37
N ASP A 19 -21.69 -36.25 -2.68
CA ASP A 19 -23.15 -36.21 -2.74
C ASP A 19 -23.85 -35.44 -1.60
N ASN A 20 -23.15 -34.61 -0.83
CA ASN A 20 -23.74 -33.81 0.27
C ASN A 20 -23.40 -32.31 0.20
N VAL A 21 -23.41 -31.72 -1.00
CA VAL A 21 -23.13 -30.29 -1.23
C VAL A 21 -24.36 -29.39 -1.01
N THR A 22 -25.54 -29.93 -0.76
CA THR A 22 -26.80 -29.16 -0.76
C THR A 22 -27.25 -28.57 0.58
N GLU A 23 -26.55 -28.79 1.70
CA GLU A 23 -26.97 -28.25 3.01
C GLU A 23 -26.04 -27.18 3.64
N ILE A 24 -24.95 -26.79 2.97
CA ILE A 24 -24.00 -25.77 3.51
C ILE A 24 -24.25 -24.34 2.96
N PHE A 25 -25.17 -24.17 2.00
CA PHE A 25 -25.41 -22.87 1.34
C PHE A 25 -26.41 -21.93 2.04
N SER A 26 -26.84 -22.20 3.28
CA SER A 26 -27.80 -21.34 3.99
C SER A 26 -27.19 -20.18 4.78
N HIS A 27 -25.87 -19.98 4.76
CA HIS A 27 -25.21 -18.87 5.47
C HIS A 27 -24.64 -17.74 4.57
N GLU A 28 -25.03 -17.66 3.29
CA GLU A 28 -24.73 -16.53 2.39
C GLU A 28 -25.63 -15.29 2.61
N SER A 29 -25.75 -14.79 3.84
CA SER A 29 -26.58 -13.61 4.15
C SER A 29 -25.84 -12.47 4.87
N LEU A 30 -24.52 -12.56 5.09
CA LEU A 30 -23.77 -11.52 5.83
C LEU A 30 -23.22 -10.37 4.97
N PHE A 31 -23.32 -10.44 3.63
CA PHE A 31 -22.80 -9.40 2.73
C PHE A 31 -23.85 -8.80 1.77
N SER A 32 -25.13 -9.13 1.95
CA SER A 32 -26.23 -8.64 1.12
C SER A 32 -27.29 -7.86 1.90
N SER A 33 -26.89 -7.07 2.90
CA SER A 33 -27.80 -6.09 3.51
C SER A 33 -27.55 -4.70 2.92
N SER A 34 -28.60 -4.12 2.34
CA SER A 34 -28.78 -2.72 2.00
C SER A 34 -28.81 -1.83 3.27
N SER A 35 -27.79 -1.95 4.12
CA SER A 35 -27.71 -1.29 5.41
C SER A 35 -26.74 -0.12 5.32
N ASN A 36 -27.23 1.07 5.67
CA ASN A 36 -26.44 2.28 5.93
C ASN A 36 -25.15 1.96 6.68
N THR A 37 -24.05 1.83 5.94
CA THR A 37 -22.71 1.66 6.51
C THR A 37 -22.35 2.94 7.24
N SER A 38 -22.33 2.90 8.57
CA SER A 38 -21.74 3.96 9.39
C SER A 38 -20.34 4.31 8.86
N PRO A 39 -19.93 5.59 8.87
CA PRO A 39 -18.60 5.99 8.39
C PRO A 39 -17.52 5.18 9.11
N ILE A 40 -16.54 4.67 8.37
CA ILE A 40 -15.39 3.98 8.96
C ILE A 40 -14.65 5.01 9.83
N PRO A 41 -14.59 4.84 11.16
CA PRO A 41 -13.99 5.84 12.04
C PRO A 41 -12.51 6.07 11.68
N ASN A 42 -12.05 7.30 11.77
CA ASN A 42 -10.67 7.69 11.45
C ASN A 42 -10.23 7.31 10.02
N SER A 43 -11.13 7.41 9.04
CA SER A 43 -10.80 7.22 7.62
C SER A 43 -11.09 8.47 6.80
N PHE A 44 -10.37 8.62 5.69
CA PHE A 44 -10.80 9.44 4.56
C PHE A 44 -11.07 8.53 3.38
N ASN A 45 -11.82 9.01 2.40
CA ASN A 45 -12.12 8.23 1.21
C ASN A 45 -11.95 9.02 -0.09
N ILE A 46 -11.70 8.27 -1.16
CA ILE A 46 -11.65 8.79 -2.53
C ILE A 46 -12.74 8.07 -3.31
N SER A 47 -13.62 8.84 -3.92
CA SER A 47 -14.73 8.36 -4.74
C SER A 47 -14.52 8.71 -6.21
N SER A 48 -14.95 7.82 -7.10
CA SER A 48 -15.18 8.08 -8.52
C SER A 48 -16.68 8.01 -8.81
N PHE A 49 -17.25 8.97 -9.53
CA PHE A 49 -18.62 8.90 -10.00
C PHE A 49 -18.79 9.61 -11.36
N ASN A 50 -19.33 8.91 -12.34
CA ASN A 50 -19.74 9.50 -13.61
C ASN A 50 -21.17 10.05 -13.49
N ALA A 51 -21.33 11.36 -13.70
CA ALA A 51 -22.61 12.05 -13.56
C ALA A 51 -23.49 11.98 -14.83
N ASN A 52 -22.96 11.46 -15.94
CA ASN A 52 -23.63 11.38 -17.24
C ASN A 52 -24.24 12.73 -17.66
N GLY A 53 -23.42 13.78 -17.69
CA GLY A 53 -23.80 15.15 -18.03
C GLY A 53 -24.61 15.87 -16.95
N LEU A 54 -24.19 17.08 -16.61
CA LEU A 54 -24.90 18.00 -15.70
C LEU A 54 -25.60 19.17 -16.43
N LYS A 55 -25.66 19.16 -17.76
CA LYS A 55 -26.10 20.33 -18.55
C LYS A 55 -27.63 20.56 -18.52
N MET A 56 -28.44 19.51 -18.66
CA MET A 56 -29.91 19.64 -18.75
C MET A 56 -30.62 19.66 -17.38
N HIS A 57 -30.03 19.03 -16.36
CA HIS A 57 -30.61 18.91 -15.00
C HIS A 57 -29.56 19.14 -13.90
N GLY A 58 -28.62 20.07 -14.13
CA GLY A 58 -27.44 20.23 -13.28
C GLY A 58 -27.71 20.48 -11.81
N GLN A 59 -28.78 21.21 -11.48
CA GLN A 59 -29.13 21.49 -10.09
C GLN A 59 -29.59 20.22 -9.36
N THR A 60 -30.58 19.50 -9.90
CA THR A 60 -31.11 18.26 -9.31
C THR A 60 -30.02 17.21 -9.15
N LYS A 61 -29.22 16.96 -10.21
CA LYS A 61 -28.11 16.00 -10.14
C LYS A 61 -27.04 16.40 -9.13
N LEU A 62 -26.76 17.69 -8.95
CA LEU A 62 -25.83 18.14 -7.91
C LEU A 62 -26.39 17.98 -6.50
N ASP A 63 -27.70 18.13 -6.31
CA ASP A 63 -28.36 17.88 -5.03
C ASP A 63 -28.36 16.37 -4.70
N GLU A 64 -28.52 15.49 -5.71
CA GLU A 64 -28.34 14.03 -5.60
C GLU A 64 -26.90 13.68 -5.22
N ILE A 65 -25.90 14.25 -5.91
CA ILE A 65 -24.46 14.08 -5.58
C ILE A 65 -24.17 14.56 -4.15
N SER A 66 -24.73 15.70 -3.75
CA SER A 66 -24.58 16.24 -2.40
C SER A 66 -25.16 15.30 -1.34
N THR A 67 -26.31 14.69 -1.64
CA THR A 67 -26.95 13.68 -0.78
C THR A 67 -26.08 12.44 -0.65
N PHE A 68 -25.57 11.92 -1.77
CA PHE A 68 -24.61 10.82 -1.79
C PHE A 68 -23.35 11.13 -0.96
N PHE A 69 -22.75 12.31 -1.16
CA PHE A 69 -21.58 12.76 -0.42
C PHE A 69 -21.81 12.86 1.08
N SER A 70 -23.00 13.34 1.48
CA SER A 70 -23.38 13.44 2.88
C SER A 70 -23.63 12.07 3.50
N LEU A 71 -24.30 11.17 2.77
CA LEU A 71 -24.61 9.81 3.22
C LEU A 71 -23.35 8.96 3.42
N LYS A 72 -22.37 9.08 2.51
CA LYS A 72 -21.13 8.29 2.54
C LYS A 72 -19.93 9.02 3.14
N HIS A 73 -20.14 10.25 3.64
CA HIS A 73 -19.10 11.11 4.20
C HIS A 73 -17.88 11.19 3.27
N ILE A 74 -18.11 11.60 2.03
CA ILE A 74 -17.07 11.58 1.00
C ILE A 74 -15.99 12.62 1.31
N SER A 75 -14.72 12.24 1.38
CA SER A 75 -13.63 13.21 1.62
C SER A 75 -13.16 13.84 0.32
N PHE A 76 -13.00 13.02 -0.72
CA PHE A 76 -12.58 13.41 -2.06
C PHE A 76 -13.51 12.79 -3.11
N GLY A 77 -14.41 13.58 -3.68
CA GLY A 77 -15.38 13.14 -4.69
C GLY A 77 -14.98 13.54 -6.10
N GLY A 78 -14.44 12.59 -6.87
CA GLY A 78 -14.16 12.78 -8.30
C GLY A 78 -15.42 12.60 -9.13
N ILE A 79 -15.90 13.67 -9.75
CA ILE A 79 -17.05 13.68 -10.65
C ILE A 79 -16.57 13.83 -12.09
N VAL A 80 -16.97 12.92 -12.96
CA VAL A 80 -16.61 12.93 -14.38
C VAL A 80 -17.83 13.14 -15.26
N ASP A 81 -17.56 13.49 -16.53
CA ASP A 81 -18.57 13.79 -17.55
C ASP A 81 -19.53 14.92 -17.18
N THR A 82 -19.00 16.01 -16.61
CA THR A 82 -19.84 17.09 -16.08
C THR A 82 -20.47 17.96 -17.17
N HIS A 83 -19.80 18.15 -18.31
CA HIS A 83 -20.22 19.02 -19.42
C HIS A 83 -20.42 20.49 -19.01
N LEU A 84 -19.83 20.93 -17.88
CA LEU A 84 -20.00 22.27 -17.31
C LEU A 84 -18.70 23.06 -17.32
N HIS A 85 -18.79 24.35 -17.68
CA HIS A 85 -17.64 25.25 -17.60
C HIS A 85 -17.31 25.53 -16.13
N PRO A 86 -16.03 25.73 -15.72
CA PRO A 86 -15.66 25.99 -14.33
C PRO A 86 -16.48 27.09 -13.63
N LYS A 87 -16.82 28.17 -14.36
CA LYS A 87 -17.67 29.26 -13.85
C LYS A 87 -19.09 28.79 -13.50
N GLN A 88 -19.68 27.93 -14.33
CA GLN A 88 -21.01 27.36 -14.10
C GLN A 88 -20.97 26.36 -12.94
N MET A 89 -19.98 25.48 -12.91
CA MET A 89 -19.79 24.55 -11.80
C MET A 89 -19.63 25.30 -10.47
N LYS A 90 -18.79 26.33 -10.43
CA LYS A 90 -18.62 27.18 -9.24
C LYS A 90 -19.91 27.88 -8.81
N PHE A 91 -20.80 28.22 -9.74
CA PHE A 91 -22.09 28.82 -9.41
C PHE A 91 -23.04 27.79 -8.80
N LEU A 92 -23.17 26.63 -9.42
CA LEU A 92 -24.07 25.56 -8.97
C LEU A 92 -23.59 24.95 -7.64
N SER A 93 -22.28 24.78 -7.46
CA SER A 93 -21.71 24.19 -6.25
C SER A 93 -21.81 25.07 -5.01
N LYS A 94 -22.25 26.34 -5.12
CA LYS A 94 -22.44 27.23 -3.95
C LYS A 94 -23.41 26.67 -2.93
N ARG A 95 -24.35 25.82 -3.36
CA ARG A 95 -25.34 25.18 -2.49
C ARG A 95 -24.77 23.98 -1.73
N ILE A 96 -23.63 23.44 -2.16
CA ILE A 96 -22.92 22.36 -1.49
C ILE A 96 -21.89 22.99 -0.55
N SER A 97 -22.37 23.59 0.53
CA SER A 97 -21.54 24.42 1.43
C SER A 97 -20.42 23.67 2.12
N ASN A 98 -20.50 22.34 2.20
CA ASN A 98 -19.53 21.49 2.91
C ASN A 98 -18.31 21.11 2.06
N TYR A 99 -18.31 21.45 0.77
CA TYR A 99 -17.28 21.05 -0.17
C TYR A 99 -16.71 22.22 -0.95
N THR A 100 -15.41 22.17 -1.19
CA THR A 100 -14.70 23.04 -2.12
C THR A 100 -14.50 22.30 -3.43
N VAL A 101 -14.82 22.97 -4.55
CA VAL A 101 -14.86 22.34 -5.88
C VAL A 101 -13.77 22.89 -6.78
N PHE A 102 -13.04 21.97 -7.40
CA PHE A 102 -12.04 22.23 -8.43
C PHE A 102 -12.51 21.60 -9.73
N SER A 103 -12.35 22.26 -10.87
CA SER A 103 -12.92 21.77 -12.15
C SER A 103 -12.05 22.12 -13.34
N SER A 104 -11.93 21.16 -14.26
CA SER A 104 -11.14 21.33 -15.48
C SER A 104 -11.76 22.36 -16.41
N ASN A 105 -10.90 23.06 -17.17
CA ASN A 105 -11.36 23.88 -18.30
C ASN A 105 -11.98 22.99 -19.38
N LEU A 106 -13.14 23.36 -19.91
CA LEU A 106 -13.75 22.65 -21.03
C LEU A 106 -13.04 23.01 -22.35
N ASP A 107 -13.01 22.06 -23.27
CA ASP A 107 -12.60 22.31 -24.65
C ASP A 107 -13.76 22.98 -25.41
N THR A 108 -13.58 24.24 -25.78
CA THR A 108 -14.57 25.05 -26.51
C THR A 108 -14.34 25.06 -28.02
N SER A 109 -13.32 24.36 -28.52
CA SER A 109 -12.97 24.34 -29.95
C SER A 109 -14.10 23.77 -30.84
N LYS A 110 -14.93 22.87 -30.30
CA LYS A 110 -16.15 22.36 -30.95
C LYS A 110 -17.38 23.05 -30.35
N GLN A 111 -17.68 24.26 -30.84
CA GLN A 111 -18.69 25.20 -30.32
C GLN A 111 -20.13 24.66 -30.11
N ILE A 112 -20.47 23.44 -30.57
CA ILE A 112 -21.84 22.92 -30.59
C ILE A 112 -22.06 21.82 -29.50
N LEU A 113 -21.01 21.15 -29.03
CA LEU A 113 -21.11 20.08 -28.02
C LEU A 113 -19.88 20.13 -27.09
N SER A 114 -19.99 20.91 -26.02
CA SER A 114 -19.05 20.82 -24.89
C SER A 114 -19.06 19.39 -24.35
N SER A 115 -17.98 18.63 -24.59
CA SER A 115 -17.83 17.23 -24.17
C SER A 115 -16.73 17.09 -23.13
N GLY A 116 -16.91 16.16 -22.19
CA GLY A 116 -16.01 15.95 -21.06
C GLY A 116 -16.29 16.87 -19.88
N GLY A 117 -15.24 17.31 -19.19
CA GLY A 117 -15.36 18.04 -17.93
C GLY A 117 -15.23 17.09 -16.74
N VAL A 118 -14.26 17.37 -15.89
CA VAL A 118 -13.99 16.63 -14.66
C VAL A 118 -13.88 17.61 -13.49
N SER A 119 -14.36 17.18 -12.33
CA SER A 119 -14.39 17.99 -11.12
C SER A 119 -13.96 17.16 -9.93
N LEU A 120 -13.22 17.78 -9.01
CA LEU A 120 -12.90 17.20 -7.70
C LEU A 120 -13.57 18.03 -6.61
N PHE A 121 -14.41 17.38 -5.82
CA PHE A 121 -15.01 17.92 -4.61
C PHE A 121 -14.18 17.49 -3.42
N ILE A 122 -13.78 18.43 -2.58
CA ILE A 122 -12.97 18.17 -1.38
C ILE A 122 -13.73 18.70 -0.18
N GLU A 123 -13.92 17.85 0.83
CA GLU A 123 -14.53 18.27 2.09
C GLU A 123 -13.77 19.50 2.66
N ASN A 124 -14.49 20.52 3.11
CA ASN A 124 -13.87 21.79 3.50
C ASN A 124 -12.80 21.67 4.60
N SER A 125 -12.94 20.69 5.49
CA SER A 125 -11.94 20.37 6.52
C SER A 125 -10.56 20.05 5.89
N LEU A 126 -10.56 19.38 4.74
CA LEU A 126 -9.37 19.01 3.97
C LEU A 126 -8.99 20.06 2.91
N ALA A 127 -9.95 20.85 2.43
CA ALA A 127 -9.71 21.85 1.38
C ALA A 127 -8.70 22.92 1.79
N SER A 128 -8.59 23.22 3.09
CA SER A 128 -7.58 24.15 3.64
C SER A 128 -6.12 23.70 3.38
N HIS A 129 -5.90 22.42 3.07
CA HIS A 129 -4.59 21.85 2.77
C HIS A 129 -4.21 21.93 1.29
N VAL A 130 -5.15 22.31 0.41
CA VAL A 130 -4.89 22.45 -1.03
C VAL A 130 -3.86 23.54 -1.25
N GLN A 131 -2.78 23.22 -1.98
CA GLN A 131 -1.72 24.15 -2.33
C GLN A 131 -1.78 24.57 -3.79
N ASP A 132 -2.07 23.61 -4.66
CA ASP A 132 -2.10 23.85 -6.09
C ASP A 132 -3.14 22.96 -6.78
N PHE A 133 -3.55 23.38 -7.95
CA PHE A 133 -4.54 22.75 -8.77
C PHE A 133 -4.22 22.96 -10.25
N GLN A 134 -4.19 21.86 -11.01
CA GLN A 134 -3.89 21.90 -12.43
C GLN A 134 -4.97 21.19 -13.24
N SER A 135 -5.54 21.94 -14.18
CA SER A 135 -6.36 21.40 -15.27
C SER A 135 -5.44 21.04 -16.44
N HIS A 136 -5.05 19.78 -16.56
CA HIS A 136 -4.15 19.30 -17.62
C HIS A 136 -4.84 19.25 -18.98
N SER A 137 -6.12 18.88 -18.99
CA SER A 137 -7.02 18.91 -20.14
C SER A 137 -8.47 19.03 -19.66
N SER A 138 -9.44 19.02 -20.58
CA SER A 138 -10.87 18.95 -20.23
C SER A 138 -11.28 17.62 -19.57
N ARG A 139 -10.37 16.64 -19.54
CA ARG A 139 -10.62 15.27 -19.08
C ARG A 139 -9.63 14.79 -18.03
N LEU A 140 -8.63 15.60 -17.67
CA LEU A 140 -7.65 15.25 -16.65
C LEU A 140 -7.37 16.44 -15.73
N LEU A 141 -7.51 16.17 -14.44
CA LEU A 141 -7.37 17.11 -13.36
C LEU A 141 -6.40 16.58 -12.32
N SER A 142 -5.63 17.46 -11.67
CA SER A 142 -4.92 17.11 -10.44
C SER A 142 -5.03 18.19 -9.39
N VAL A 143 -5.24 17.80 -8.13
CA VAL A 143 -5.19 18.70 -6.97
C VAL A 143 -4.11 18.24 -6.00
N ASP A 144 -3.31 19.18 -5.52
CA ASP A 144 -2.21 18.96 -4.57
C ASP A 144 -2.61 19.40 -3.17
N LEU A 145 -2.46 18.51 -2.21
CA LEU A 145 -2.75 18.76 -0.80
C LEU A 145 -1.52 18.49 0.07
N TYR A 146 -1.12 19.47 0.86
CA TYR A 146 0.04 19.37 1.74
C TYR A 146 -0.41 19.31 3.20
N PHE A 147 -0.02 18.21 3.86
CA PHE A 147 -0.37 17.94 5.24
C PHE A 147 0.84 18.06 6.16
N LYS A 148 0.57 18.09 7.47
CA LYS A 148 1.62 18.15 8.50
C LYS A 148 2.50 16.91 8.40
N GLY A 149 3.80 17.08 8.68
CA GLY A 149 4.76 15.97 8.59
C GLY A 149 5.39 15.76 7.21
N ASN A 150 5.24 16.71 6.28
CA ASN A 150 5.74 16.64 4.90
C ASN A 150 5.05 15.53 4.07
N VAL A 151 3.77 15.29 4.36
CA VAL A 151 2.94 14.40 3.56
C VAL A 151 2.34 15.22 2.42
N LYS A 152 2.66 14.82 1.19
CA LYS A 152 2.13 15.43 -0.03
C LYS A 152 1.20 14.43 -0.71
N LEU A 153 -0.06 14.78 -0.86
CA LEU A 153 -1.07 13.97 -1.53
C LEU A 153 -1.49 14.67 -2.83
N ARG A 154 -1.53 13.93 -3.94
CA ARG A 154 -2.09 14.41 -5.21
C ARG A 154 -3.22 13.49 -5.65
N ILE A 155 -4.38 14.06 -5.94
CA ILE A 155 -5.53 13.30 -6.45
C ILE A 155 -5.74 13.68 -7.91
N PHE A 156 -5.79 12.66 -8.76
CA PHE A 156 -6.13 12.81 -10.16
C PHE A 156 -7.59 12.42 -10.39
N VAL A 157 -8.30 13.24 -11.16
CA VAL A 157 -9.63 12.89 -11.70
C VAL A 157 -9.50 12.79 -13.21
N ILE A 158 -9.89 11.65 -13.78
CA ILE A 158 -9.76 11.40 -15.21
C ILE A 158 -11.04 10.90 -15.85
N TYR A 159 -11.32 11.34 -17.07
CA TYR A 159 -12.34 10.76 -17.93
C TYR A 159 -11.73 10.30 -19.25
N ILE A 160 -11.47 9.01 -19.39
CA ILE A 160 -10.87 8.47 -20.60
C ILE A 160 -11.96 8.35 -21.68
N PRO A 161 -11.78 8.96 -22.87
CA PRO A 161 -12.76 8.87 -23.95
C PRO A 161 -13.07 7.43 -24.37
N PRO A 162 -14.28 7.16 -24.88
CA PRO A 162 -14.65 5.84 -25.37
C PRO A 162 -13.77 5.40 -26.56
N PRO A 163 -13.70 4.09 -26.88
CA PRO A 163 -12.86 3.56 -27.95
C PRO A 163 -13.07 4.20 -29.33
N ALA A 164 -14.26 4.75 -29.60
CA ALA A 164 -14.57 5.45 -30.85
C ALA A 164 -13.72 6.74 -31.05
N GLU A 165 -13.27 7.38 -29.98
CA GLU A 165 -12.43 8.59 -30.01
C GLU A 165 -10.94 8.23 -29.82
N SER A 166 -10.41 7.36 -30.68
CA SER A 166 -9.11 6.70 -30.49
C SER A 166 -7.90 7.63 -30.31
N VAL A 167 -7.85 8.75 -31.04
CA VAL A 167 -6.75 9.74 -30.94
C VAL A 167 -6.79 10.45 -29.59
N LEU A 168 -7.92 11.08 -29.24
CA LEU A 168 -8.09 11.77 -27.97
C LEU A 168 -7.90 10.84 -26.77
N ARG A 169 -8.35 9.58 -26.90
CA ARG A 169 -8.15 8.53 -25.92
C ARG A 169 -6.66 8.24 -25.71
N THR A 170 -5.91 8.14 -26.79
CA THR A 170 -4.46 7.94 -26.77
C THR A 170 -3.80 9.12 -26.05
N ASP A 171 -4.03 10.35 -26.50
CA ASP A 171 -3.40 11.54 -25.91
C ASP A 171 -3.72 11.68 -24.41
N THR A 172 -4.95 11.39 -24.01
CA THR A 172 -5.39 11.43 -22.60
C THR A 172 -4.64 10.40 -21.75
N ILE A 173 -4.45 9.17 -22.26
CA ILE A 173 -3.71 8.12 -21.55
C ILE A 173 -2.23 8.47 -21.42
N ASP A 174 -1.60 9.00 -22.47
CA ASP A 174 -0.19 9.39 -22.43
C ASP A 174 0.06 10.52 -21.45
N LEU A 175 -0.83 11.51 -21.46
CA LEU A 175 -0.78 12.62 -20.52
C LEU A 175 -0.93 12.12 -19.07
N LEU A 176 -1.85 11.19 -18.79
CA LEU A 176 -1.97 10.60 -17.45
C LEU A 176 -0.69 9.88 -17.03
N ILE A 177 -0.14 9.00 -17.88
CA ILE A 177 1.09 8.24 -17.58
C ILE A 177 2.26 9.18 -17.31
N GLN A 178 2.39 10.25 -18.10
CA GLN A 178 3.41 11.28 -17.89
C GLN A 178 3.23 11.95 -16.52
N GLN A 179 2.01 12.37 -16.19
CA GLN A 179 1.73 13.04 -14.90
C GLN A 179 1.96 12.10 -13.70
N LEU A 180 1.54 10.83 -13.79
CA LEU A 180 1.80 9.83 -12.75
C LEU A 180 3.31 9.63 -12.53
N THR A 181 4.10 9.58 -13.61
CA THR A 181 5.55 9.45 -13.54
C THR A 181 6.20 10.66 -12.85
N LEU A 182 5.80 11.88 -13.23
CA LEU A 182 6.30 13.12 -12.62
C LEU A 182 5.92 13.20 -11.13
N THR A 183 4.68 12.86 -10.79
CA THR A 183 4.17 12.86 -9.41
C THR A 183 4.92 11.84 -8.54
N LYS A 184 5.20 10.65 -9.07
CA LYS A 184 6.02 9.64 -8.39
C LYS A 184 7.44 10.15 -8.12
N GLN A 185 8.08 10.79 -9.11
CA GLN A 185 9.41 11.37 -8.96
C GLN A 185 9.44 12.50 -7.93
N ALA A 186 8.37 13.28 -7.83
CA ALA A 186 8.21 14.35 -6.84
C ALA A 186 7.90 13.83 -5.41
N GLY A 187 7.76 12.51 -5.23
CA GLY A 187 7.57 11.89 -3.91
C GLY A 187 6.18 12.05 -3.31
N PHE A 188 5.15 12.21 -4.14
CA PHE A 188 3.76 12.34 -3.70
C PHE A 188 3.11 10.98 -3.45
N TYR A 189 2.33 10.88 -2.37
CA TYR A 189 1.22 9.94 -2.33
C TYR A 189 0.20 10.37 -3.38
N HIS A 190 -0.35 9.44 -4.14
CA HIS A 190 -1.30 9.81 -5.17
C HIS A 190 -2.24 8.67 -5.55
N ALA A 191 -3.45 9.06 -5.95
CA ALA A 191 -4.46 8.17 -6.48
C ALA A 191 -5.09 8.81 -7.72
N VAL A 192 -5.58 7.97 -8.63
CA VAL A 192 -6.36 8.39 -9.80
C VAL A 192 -7.74 7.75 -9.72
N CYS A 193 -8.78 8.59 -9.73
CA CYS A 193 -10.16 8.15 -9.79
C CYS A 193 -10.82 8.65 -11.07
N GLY A 194 -11.79 7.91 -11.58
CA GLY A 194 -12.54 8.31 -12.76
C GLY A 194 -13.14 7.16 -13.55
N ASP A 195 -13.74 7.51 -14.69
CA ASP A 195 -14.22 6.57 -15.70
C ASP A 195 -13.12 6.34 -16.73
N PHE A 196 -12.66 5.09 -16.83
CA PHE A 196 -11.57 4.69 -17.71
C PHE A 196 -12.08 4.20 -19.06
N ASN A 197 -13.38 3.91 -19.22
CA ASN A 197 -13.90 3.23 -20.41
C ASN A 197 -13.03 2.02 -20.80
N MET A 198 -12.63 1.22 -19.80
CA MET A 198 -11.75 0.06 -19.92
C MET A 198 -12.19 -1.04 -18.96
N HIS A 199 -12.07 -2.29 -19.39
CA HIS A 199 -12.47 -3.45 -18.59
C HIS A 199 -11.25 -4.15 -18.00
N LEU A 200 -11.02 -3.97 -16.70
CA LEU A 200 -9.88 -4.57 -16.01
C LEU A 200 -9.98 -6.10 -15.97
N ASP A 201 -11.18 -6.64 -15.77
CA ASP A 201 -11.42 -8.10 -15.68
C ASP A 201 -11.05 -8.83 -16.96
N LYS A 202 -11.27 -8.20 -18.13
CA LYS A 202 -10.85 -8.72 -19.44
C LYS A 202 -9.34 -8.64 -19.63
N TYR A 203 -8.67 -7.73 -18.92
CA TYR A 203 -7.24 -7.50 -19.06
C TYR A 203 -6.38 -8.39 -18.15
N TYR A 204 -6.87 -8.78 -16.95
CA TYR A 204 -6.12 -9.65 -16.04
C TYR A 204 -5.60 -10.94 -16.71
N PRO A 205 -6.42 -11.72 -17.46
CA PRO A 205 -5.93 -12.91 -18.15
C PRO A 205 -4.82 -12.61 -19.16
N ILE A 206 -4.89 -11.47 -19.86
CA ILE A 206 -3.88 -11.03 -20.82
C ILE A 206 -2.57 -10.69 -20.07
N TYR A 207 -2.68 -9.97 -18.96
CA TYR A 207 -1.52 -9.56 -18.16
C TYR A 207 -0.74 -10.77 -17.61
N PHE A 208 -1.43 -11.76 -17.05
CA PHE A 208 -0.79 -12.91 -16.43
C PHE A 208 -0.34 -13.98 -17.43
N ASN A 209 -1.11 -14.20 -18.51
CA ASN A 209 -0.85 -15.32 -19.42
C ASN A 209 -0.19 -14.90 -20.75
N GLN A 210 -0.22 -13.61 -21.11
CA GLN A 210 0.25 -13.12 -22.42
C GLN A 210 1.07 -11.82 -22.29
N PRO A 211 2.24 -11.84 -21.62
CA PRO A 211 3.02 -10.63 -21.32
C PRO A 211 3.42 -9.82 -22.56
N GLN A 212 3.65 -10.48 -23.71
CA GLN A 212 3.95 -9.82 -24.99
C GLN A 212 2.77 -8.99 -25.54
N ILE A 213 1.53 -9.39 -25.24
CA ILE A 213 0.32 -8.70 -25.65
C ILE A 213 -0.06 -7.65 -24.59
N ALA A 214 0.17 -7.95 -23.32
CA ALA A 214 -0.06 -7.03 -22.20
C ALA A 214 0.72 -5.71 -22.36
N SER A 215 1.96 -5.75 -22.85
CA SER A 215 2.77 -4.55 -23.07
C SER A 215 2.41 -3.75 -24.33
N LYS A 216 1.41 -4.19 -25.12
CA LYS A 216 1.01 -3.45 -26.33
C LYS A 216 0.38 -2.11 -25.98
N HIS A 217 0.51 -1.17 -26.92
CA HIS A 217 0.04 0.19 -26.80
C HIS A 217 -1.44 0.32 -26.38
N ILE A 218 -2.32 -0.57 -26.85
CA ILE A 218 -3.75 -0.56 -26.50
C ILE A 218 -4.03 -0.80 -25.00
N HIS A 219 -3.11 -1.48 -24.30
CA HIS A 219 -3.21 -1.81 -22.88
C HIS A 219 -2.24 -1.03 -22.00
N ARG A 220 -1.48 -0.09 -22.58
CA ARG A 220 -0.36 0.58 -21.92
C ARG A 220 -0.70 1.23 -20.58
N LEU A 221 -1.93 1.70 -20.37
CA LEU A 221 -2.35 2.28 -19.10
C LEU A 221 -2.40 1.22 -17.99
N PHE A 222 -3.17 0.15 -18.18
CA PHE A 222 -3.23 -0.93 -17.20
C PHE A 222 -1.89 -1.64 -17.05
N PHE A 223 -1.14 -1.81 -18.15
CA PHE A 223 0.23 -2.31 -18.08
C PHE A 223 1.10 -1.42 -17.18
N HIS A 224 1.08 -0.09 -17.39
CA HIS A 224 1.83 0.85 -16.57
C HIS A 224 1.41 0.79 -15.09
N LEU A 225 0.11 0.83 -14.80
CA LEU A 225 -0.42 0.78 -13.43
C LEU A 225 0.04 -0.50 -12.72
N LEU A 226 -0.22 -1.67 -13.31
CA LEU A 226 0.14 -2.95 -12.70
C LEU A 226 1.67 -3.14 -12.60
N SER A 227 2.44 -2.82 -13.65
CA SER A 227 3.90 -3.00 -13.64
C SER A 227 4.62 -2.08 -12.65
N HIS A 228 3.99 -0.97 -12.25
CA HIS A 228 4.54 -0.04 -11.27
C HIS A 228 3.93 -0.22 -9.87
N GLY A 229 3.12 -1.26 -9.67
CA GLY A 229 2.54 -1.65 -8.37
C GLY A 229 1.36 -0.79 -7.90
N TYR A 230 0.67 -0.11 -8.82
CA TYR A 230 -0.61 0.51 -8.49
C TYR A 230 -1.65 -0.58 -8.25
N GLU A 231 -2.54 -0.32 -7.32
CA GLU A 231 -3.57 -1.27 -6.92
C GLU A 231 -4.93 -0.59 -6.92
N ASP A 232 -5.93 -1.29 -7.41
CA ASP A 232 -7.34 -1.00 -7.18
C ASP A 232 -7.84 -2.02 -6.14
N TYR A 233 -8.49 -1.53 -5.08
CA TYR A 233 -8.88 -2.35 -3.92
C TYR A 233 -10.31 -2.88 -4.02
N THR A 234 -11.03 -2.61 -5.11
CA THR A 234 -12.43 -3.02 -5.25
C THR A 234 -12.47 -4.54 -5.42
N PRO A 235 -13.19 -5.28 -4.56
CA PRO A 235 -13.24 -6.73 -4.62
C PRO A 235 -13.70 -7.25 -5.99
N ILE A 236 -13.05 -8.31 -6.47
CA ILE A 236 -13.41 -8.98 -7.74
C ILE A 236 -14.69 -9.83 -7.58
N ASN A 237 -15.02 -10.26 -6.36
CA ASN A 237 -16.16 -11.13 -6.04
C ASN A 237 -17.44 -10.36 -5.66
N LEU A 238 -17.73 -9.23 -6.31
CA LEU A 238 -19.06 -8.62 -6.17
C LEU A 238 -20.06 -9.43 -7.01
N SER A 239 -21.28 -9.60 -6.50
CA SER A 239 -22.37 -10.29 -7.20
C SER A 239 -22.44 -9.85 -8.65
N ASN A 240 -22.75 -10.76 -9.59
CA ASN A 240 -22.85 -10.47 -11.03
C ASN A 240 -23.79 -9.29 -11.38
N SER A 241 -24.60 -8.84 -10.42
CA SER A 241 -25.50 -7.68 -10.49
C SER A 241 -24.87 -6.33 -10.13
N LEU A 242 -23.66 -6.25 -9.56
CA LEU A 242 -23.09 -5.04 -9.00
C LEU A 242 -21.84 -4.57 -9.77
N GLY A 243 -22.05 -3.96 -10.93
CA GLY A 243 -21.02 -3.26 -11.71
C GLY A 243 -21.09 -1.74 -11.56
N THR A 244 -20.15 -1.05 -12.20
CA THR A 244 -20.08 0.42 -12.19
C THR A 244 -20.84 1.05 -13.34
N PHE A 245 -21.20 0.30 -14.39
CA PHE A 245 -21.93 0.81 -15.56
C PHE A 245 -23.02 -0.17 -15.98
N HIS A 246 -24.23 0.35 -16.23
CA HIS A 246 -25.43 -0.40 -16.59
C HIS A 246 -26.01 0.09 -17.91
N ARG A 247 -26.07 -0.78 -18.91
CA ARG A 247 -26.76 -0.46 -20.18
C ARG A 247 -27.28 -1.71 -20.87
N ASN A 248 -28.54 -1.69 -21.29
CA ASN A 248 -29.16 -2.77 -22.08
C ASN A 248 -28.91 -4.18 -21.47
N ASP A 249 -29.19 -4.34 -20.18
CA ASP A 249 -28.96 -5.56 -19.39
C ASP A 249 -27.50 -6.02 -19.27
N GLN A 250 -26.54 -5.22 -19.74
CA GLN A 250 -25.11 -5.45 -19.53
C GLN A 250 -24.61 -4.63 -18.34
N ILE A 251 -23.93 -5.34 -17.44
CA ILE A 251 -23.31 -4.79 -16.25
C ILE A 251 -21.80 -4.91 -16.44
N THR A 252 -21.11 -3.78 -16.46
CA THR A 252 -19.64 -3.77 -16.61
C THR A 252 -18.98 -2.88 -15.58
N ARG A 253 -17.68 -3.09 -15.42
CA ARG A 253 -16.83 -2.28 -14.56
C ARG A 253 -15.89 -1.45 -15.42
N VAL A 254 -16.03 -0.13 -15.33
CA VAL A 254 -15.26 0.86 -16.10
C VAL A 254 -14.80 2.05 -15.27
N ASP A 255 -15.34 2.21 -14.06
CA ASP A 255 -14.94 3.22 -13.08
C ASP A 255 -13.99 2.61 -12.05
N TYR A 256 -12.94 3.36 -11.69
CA TYR A 256 -11.89 2.84 -10.81
C TYR A 256 -11.34 3.92 -9.86
N VAL A 257 -10.72 3.45 -8.79
CA VAL A 257 -9.82 4.24 -7.94
C VAL A 257 -8.51 3.48 -7.81
N TRP A 258 -7.50 3.91 -8.55
CA TRP A 258 -6.17 3.32 -8.50
C TRP A 258 -5.26 4.12 -7.58
N SER A 259 -4.63 3.43 -6.64
CA SER A 259 -3.73 4.03 -5.65
C SER A 259 -2.29 3.66 -5.95
N CYS A 260 -1.36 4.59 -5.73
CA CYS A 260 0.06 4.28 -5.85
C CYS A 260 0.53 3.32 -4.74
N PRO A 261 1.68 2.63 -4.91
CA PRO A 261 2.20 1.68 -3.92
C PRO A 261 2.36 2.25 -2.50
N LEU A 262 2.59 3.56 -2.37
CA LEU A 262 2.77 4.21 -1.07
C LEU A 262 1.45 4.30 -0.27
N LEU A 263 0.30 4.29 -0.95
CA LEU A 263 -1.01 4.31 -0.30
C LEU A 263 -1.45 2.92 0.19
N LYS A 264 -0.76 1.85 -0.23
CA LYS A 264 -1.13 0.47 0.09
C LYS A 264 -1.19 0.18 1.58
N GLY A 265 -0.23 0.70 2.36
CA GLY A 265 -0.21 0.53 3.81
C GLY A 265 -1.35 1.25 4.55
N TYR A 266 -2.13 2.07 3.85
CA TYR A 266 -3.22 2.87 4.41
C TYR A 266 -4.59 2.48 3.85
N ALA A 267 -4.68 1.66 2.81
CA ALA A 267 -5.95 1.22 2.25
C ALA A 267 -6.69 0.31 3.25
N LEU A 268 -7.96 0.62 3.51
CA LEU A 268 -8.79 -0.12 4.46
C LEU A 268 -9.74 -1.07 3.74
N THR A 269 -10.48 -0.55 2.75
CA THR A 269 -11.44 -1.30 1.94
C THR A 269 -11.88 -0.46 0.74
N ALA A 270 -12.51 -1.08 -0.25
CA ALA A 270 -13.20 -0.38 -1.32
C ALA A 270 -14.54 -1.06 -1.64
N CYS A 271 -15.50 -0.28 -2.13
CA CYS A 271 -16.82 -0.77 -2.50
C CYS A 271 -17.38 -0.03 -3.71
N ILE A 272 -18.28 -0.72 -4.43
CA ILE A 272 -19.17 -0.11 -5.41
C ILE A 272 -20.45 0.24 -4.68
N PHE A 273 -20.86 1.49 -4.73
CA PHE A 273 -22.10 1.95 -4.11
C PHE A 273 -23.23 1.89 -5.14
N ASN A 274 -24.30 1.15 -4.84
CA ASN A 274 -25.50 1.19 -5.69
C ASN A 274 -26.18 2.55 -5.51
N ALA A 275 -26.11 3.39 -6.54
CA ALA A 275 -26.67 4.73 -6.54
C ALA A 275 -28.03 4.82 -7.23
N GLN A 276 -28.63 3.71 -7.68
CA GLN A 276 -29.91 3.70 -8.41
C GLN A 276 -31.04 4.43 -7.65
N ASP A 277 -31.04 4.36 -6.32
CA ASP A 277 -32.06 5.00 -5.48
C ASP A 277 -31.76 6.48 -5.15
N ILE A 278 -30.56 6.98 -5.48
CA ILE A 278 -30.08 8.31 -5.05
C ILE A 278 -29.73 9.22 -6.22
N CYS A 279 -29.13 8.68 -7.28
CA CYS A 279 -28.62 9.47 -8.39
C CYS A 279 -29.17 8.96 -9.73
N THR A 280 -29.55 9.89 -10.60
CA THR A 280 -29.95 9.62 -11.98
C THR A 280 -28.73 9.47 -12.91
N SER A 281 -27.98 8.38 -12.71
CA SER A 281 -26.86 7.98 -13.56
C SER A 281 -26.95 6.49 -13.89
N ASP A 282 -26.50 6.11 -15.08
CA ASP A 282 -26.25 4.74 -15.49
C ASP A 282 -24.95 4.17 -14.89
N HIS A 283 -24.22 5.00 -14.12
CA HIS A 283 -23.04 4.58 -13.37
C HIS A 283 -23.28 4.48 -11.86
N ASN A 284 -22.58 3.55 -11.23
CA ASN A 284 -22.47 3.43 -9.77
C ASN A 284 -21.13 3.99 -9.27
N PRO A 285 -21.09 4.79 -8.20
CA PRO A 285 -19.85 5.26 -7.62
C PRO A 285 -18.95 4.14 -7.10
N VAL A 286 -17.63 4.33 -7.25
CA VAL A 286 -16.60 3.49 -6.60
C VAL A 286 -15.98 4.30 -5.48
N ILE A 287 -15.88 3.72 -4.29
CA ILE A 287 -15.34 4.39 -3.09
C ILE A 287 -14.19 3.54 -2.53
N THR A 288 -13.03 4.15 -2.30
CA THR A 288 -11.91 3.52 -1.58
C THR A 288 -11.63 4.29 -0.30
N TYR A 289 -11.56 3.57 0.82
CA TYR A 289 -11.31 4.11 2.16
C TYR A 289 -9.84 3.92 2.56
N TYR A 290 -9.29 4.93 3.20
CA TYR A 290 -7.91 4.97 3.68
C TYR A 290 -7.84 5.45 5.14
N ASP A 291 -6.82 5.00 5.87
CA ASP A 291 -6.56 5.40 7.24
C ASP A 291 -6.12 6.88 7.34
N MET A 292 -6.78 7.67 8.22
CA MET A 292 -6.50 9.10 8.43
C MET A 292 -5.13 9.39 9.03
N SER A 293 -4.46 8.40 9.60
CA SER A 293 -3.10 8.53 10.11
C SER A 293 -2.11 9.01 9.05
N LEU A 294 -2.36 8.71 7.77
CA LEU A 294 -1.58 9.27 6.66
C LEU A 294 -1.58 10.81 6.68
N LEU A 295 -2.74 11.42 6.94
CA LEU A 295 -2.91 12.87 6.83
C LEU A 295 -2.52 13.60 8.14
N PHE A 296 -2.69 12.96 9.30
CA PHE A 296 -2.59 13.65 10.60
C PHE A 296 -1.62 13.03 11.63
N ALA A 297 -1.23 11.75 11.49
CA ALA A 297 -0.37 11.09 12.49
C ALA A 297 1.13 11.21 12.20
N SER A 298 1.52 11.73 11.04
CA SER A 298 2.93 11.95 10.68
C SER A 298 3.56 13.07 11.52
N THR A 299 4.12 12.72 12.68
CA THR A 299 5.09 13.58 13.37
C THR A 299 6.25 13.87 12.42
N LYS A 300 6.55 15.15 12.16
CA LYS A 300 7.70 15.58 11.35
C LYS A 300 8.94 14.77 11.74
N LEU A 301 9.68 14.22 10.77
CA LEU A 301 10.90 13.44 11.03
C LEU A 301 11.88 14.18 11.96
N ALA A 302 12.02 15.49 11.79
CA ALA A 302 12.82 16.35 12.67
C ALA A 302 12.29 16.39 14.12
N ARG A 303 10.97 16.44 14.32
CA ARG A 303 10.33 16.42 15.64
C ARG A 303 10.36 15.02 16.26
N ALA A 304 10.22 13.95 15.48
CA ALA A 304 10.39 12.58 15.94
C ALA A 304 11.83 12.30 16.41
N ARG A 305 12.82 12.87 15.70
CA ARG A 305 14.24 12.88 16.10
C ARG A 305 14.48 13.71 17.38
N GLN A 306 13.92 14.92 17.47
CA GLN A 306 14.00 15.75 18.68
C GLN A 306 13.35 15.08 19.90
N LEU A 307 12.22 14.39 19.71
CA LEU A 307 11.49 13.72 20.79
C LEU A 307 12.05 12.33 21.15
N LYS A 308 13.18 11.89 20.56
CA LYS A 308 13.77 10.55 20.73
C LYS A 308 12.78 9.38 20.54
N ARG A 309 11.68 9.59 19.81
CA ARG A 309 10.60 8.60 19.61
C ARG A 309 10.94 7.49 18.61
N GLN A 310 12.17 7.44 18.11
CA GLN A 310 12.65 6.33 17.27
C GLN A 310 13.10 5.12 18.07
N THR A 311 13.18 5.24 19.40
CA THR A 311 13.64 4.17 20.26
C THR A 311 12.76 4.04 21.49
N ARG A 312 12.39 2.82 21.88
CA ARG A 312 11.76 2.53 23.17
C ARG A 312 12.74 1.78 24.05
N ARG A 313 12.74 2.09 25.35
CA ARG A 313 13.46 1.30 26.35
C ARG A 313 12.60 0.07 26.68
N VAL A 314 13.18 -1.11 26.51
CA VAL A 314 12.56 -2.39 26.86
C VAL A 314 13.34 -2.98 28.03
N PHE A 315 12.66 -3.19 29.15
CA PHE A 315 13.23 -3.87 30.31
C PHE A 315 13.36 -5.37 30.01
N LYS A 316 14.49 -5.96 30.39
CA LYS A 316 14.77 -7.37 30.17
C LYS A 316 14.41 -8.16 31.42
N PHE A 317 13.12 -8.34 31.68
CA PHE A 317 12.62 -8.97 32.90
C PHE A 317 13.20 -10.38 33.13
N ASP A 318 13.40 -11.16 32.07
CA ASP A 318 13.99 -12.51 32.13
C ASP A 318 15.47 -12.52 32.56
N SER A 319 16.13 -11.36 32.57
CA SER A 319 17.53 -11.21 32.99
C SER A 319 17.69 -10.50 34.34
N VAL A 320 16.59 -10.19 35.01
CA VAL A 320 16.60 -9.54 36.33
C VAL A 320 16.92 -10.58 37.39
N ILE A 321 17.96 -10.33 38.19
CA ILE A 321 18.31 -11.16 39.35
C ILE A 321 17.60 -10.67 40.61
N ASP A 322 17.44 -11.54 41.61
CA ASP A 322 16.72 -11.22 42.87
C ASP A 322 17.25 -9.94 43.55
N ILE A 323 18.57 -9.73 43.55
CA ILE A 323 19.19 -8.51 44.09
C ILE A 323 18.66 -7.25 43.40
N GLN A 324 18.47 -7.29 42.08
CA GLN A 324 17.94 -6.14 41.32
C GLN A 324 16.45 -5.92 41.57
N TRP A 325 15.69 -6.97 41.89
CA TRP A 325 14.30 -6.84 42.34
C TRP A 325 14.22 -6.18 43.72
N THR A 326 15.10 -6.57 44.65
CA THR A 326 15.20 -5.95 45.97
C THR A 326 15.60 -4.49 45.84
N GLU A 327 16.64 -4.17 45.05
CA GLU A 327 17.05 -2.78 44.80
C GLU A 327 15.93 -1.96 44.15
N PHE A 328 15.16 -2.55 43.23
CA PHE A 328 13.99 -1.91 42.63
C PHE A 328 12.90 -1.60 43.66
N ALA A 329 12.59 -2.55 44.55
CA ALA A 329 11.61 -2.36 45.61
C ALA A 329 12.05 -1.25 46.59
N ASP A 330 13.27 -1.35 47.12
CA ASP A 330 13.85 -0.37 48.04
C ASP A 330 13.88 1.03 47.43
N LYS A 331 14.22 1.12 46.14
CA LYS A 331 14.23 2.40 45.41
C LYS A 331 12.83 2.94 45.18
N THR A 332 11.85 2.07 44.93
CA THR A 332 10.45 2.47 44.75
C THR A 332 9.90 3.01 46.06
N ASP A 333 10.14 2.32 47.17
CA ASP A 333 9.70 2.72 48.51
C ASP A 333 10.35 4.04 48.92
N ALA A 334 11.66 4.19 48.71
CA ALA A 334 12.38 5.44 48.99
C ALA A 334 11.88 6.64 48.15
N LEU A 335 11.29 6.39 46.98
CA LEU A 335 10.71 7.42 46.12
C LEU A 335 9.25 7.75 46.48
N CYS A 336 8.58 6.89 47.26
CA CYS A 336 7.23 7.08 47.78
C CYS A 336 7.28 7.90 49.07
N ASP A 337 7.39 9.21 48.92
CA ASP A 337 7.55 10.21 49.97
C ASP A 337 6.23 10.67 50.65
N VAL A 338 5.08 10.15 50.22
CA VAL A 338 3.77 10.62 50.66
C VAL A 338 3.14 9.63 51.64
N SER A 339 2.54 10.13 52.73
CA SER A 339 1.87 9.28 53.71
C SER A 339 0.65 8.57 53.09
N PRO A 340 0.35 7.31 53.50
CA PRO A 340 -0.81 6.58 52.99
C PRO A 340 -2.14 7.34 53.18
N SER A 341 -2.28 8.08 54.29
CA SER A 341 -3.47 8.91 54.56
C SER A 341 -3.65 10.05 53.56
N THR A 342 -2.56 10.70 53.17
CA THR A 342 -2.57 11.79 52.18
C THR A 342 -2.78 11.22 50.78
N PHE A 343 -2.14 10.09 50.46
CA PHE A 343 -2.31 9.41 49.18
C PHE A 343 -3.77 8.94 48.96
N SER A 344 -4.41 8.43 50.01
CA SER A 344 -5.79 7.92 49.96
C SER A 344 -6.84 9.02 49.74
N SER A 345 -6.51 10.28 50.00
CA SER A 345 -7.43 11.42 49.80
C SER A 345 -7.36 12.00 48.38
N TRP A 346 -6.42 11.53 47.55
CA TRP A 346 -6.25 12.02 46.18
C TRP A 346 -7.27 11.44 45.21
N HIS A 347 -7.46 12.14 44.09
CA HIS A 347 -8.21 11.62 42.97
C HIS A 347 -7.44 10.45 42.32
N ILE A 348 -8.16 9.41 41.86
CA ILE A 348 -7.56 8.17 41.34
C ILE A 348 -6.52 8.39 40.23
N ASN A 349 -6.74 9.37 39.35
CA ASN A 349 -5.76 9.68 38.30
C ASN A 349 -4.43 10.21 38.88
N GLN A 350 -4.50 11.05 39.91
CA GLN A 350 -3.33 11.59 40.59
C GLN A 350 -2.58 10.48 41.35
N MET A 351 -3.31 9.55 41.96
CA MET A 351 -2.73 8.36 42.59
C MET A 351 -1.97 7.50 41.57
N CYS A 352 -2.59 7.22 40.42
CA CYS A 352 -2.00 6.44 39.35
C CYS A 352 -0.76 7.11 38.74
N GLU A 353 -0.80 8.41 38.49
CA GLU A 353 0.33 9.18 37.95
C GLU A 353 1.50 9.23 38.93
N TYR A 354 1.21 9.42 40.22
CA TYR A 354 2.21 9.41 41.28
C TYR A 354 2.94 8.06 41.34
N LEU A 355 2.19 6.96 41.45
CA LEU A 355 2.75 5.61 41.50
C LEU A 355 3.51 5.27 40.20
N GLN A 356 2.92 5.52 39.04
CA GLN A 356 3.55 5.26 37.75
C GLN A 356 4.89 5.99 37.62
N SER A 357 4.95 7.26 38.03
CA SER A 357 6.18 8.06 37.97
C SER A 357 7.27 7.48 38.87
N ARG A 358 6.95 7.04 40.09
CA ARG A 358 7.93 6.45 41.02
C ARG A 358 8.41 5.08 40.57
N ILE A 359 7.47 4.21 40.17
CA ILE A 359 7.76 2.89 39.60
C ILE A 359 8.68 3.02 38.39
N LEU A 360 8.38 3.91 37.45
CA LEU A 360 9.21 4.11 36.26
C LEU A 360 10.58 4.70 36.61
N LYS A 361 10.68 5.61 37.58
CA LYS A 361 11.96 6.16 38.03
C LYS A 361 12.84 5.10 38.68
N ALA A 362 12.28 4.26 39.55
CA ALA A 362 12.98 3.14 40.18
C ALA A 362 13.42 2.13 39.11
N ALA A 363 12.50 1.67 38.26
CA ALA A 363 12.78 0.71 37.20
C ALA A 363 13.91 1.19 36.26
N ASN A 364 13.90 2.48 35.89
CA ASN A 364 14.93 3.05 35.03
C ASN A 364 16.32 3.12 35.67
N ALA A 365 16.40 3.12 37.00
CA ALA A 365 17.64 3.20 37.76
C ALA A 365 18.19 1.81 38.11
N THR A 366 17.33 0.83 38.37
CA THR A 366 17.72 -0.47 38.94
C THR A 366 17.59 -1.64 37.97
N LEU A 367 16.64 -1.60 37.03
CA LEU A 367 16.36 -2.75 36.16
C LEU A 367 17.19 -2.72 34.84
N PRO A 368 17.73 -3.88 34.40
CA PRO A 368 18.38 -4.01 33.12
C PRO A 368 17.41 -3.70 31.97
N SER A 369 17.86 -2.85 31.04
CA SER A 369 17.06 -2.46 29.89
C SER A 369 17.90 -2.30 28.63
N SER A 370 17.24 -2.37 27.48
CA SER A 370 17.84 -2.13 26.17
C SER A 370 17.05 -1.09 25.40
N ILE A 371 17.75 -0.29 24.60
CA ILE A 371 17.14 0.72 23.73
C ILE A 371 16.89 0.05 22.38
N VAL A 372 15.63 -0.15 22.04
CA VAL A 372 15.21 -0.82 20.80
C VAL A 372 14.62 0.21 19.84
N GLY A 373 15.11 0.23 18.61
CA GLY A 373 14.53 1.06 17.55
C GLY A 373 13.12 0.61 17.17
N ASN A 374 12.24 1.55 16.83
CA ASN A 374 10.86 1.25 16.38
C ASN A 374 10.79 0.66 14.96
N ASN A 375 11.92 0.24 14.39
CA ASN A 375 11.98 -0.39 13.08
C ASN A 375 11.77 -1.89 13.28
N TYR A 376 10.51 -2.32 13.36
CA TYR A 376 10.19 -3.72 13.12
C TYR A 376 10.40 -3.99 11.62
N THR A 377 11.62 -4.31 11.24
CA THR A 377 11.87 -5.10 10.04
C THR A 377 11.71 -6.55 10.45
N PRO A 378 10.83 -7.34 9.80
CA PRO A 378 10.84 -8.79 9.96
C PRO A 378 12.29 -9.25 9.83
N LYS A 379 12.80 -9.98 10.82
CA LYS A 379 14.16 -10.52 10.75
C LYS A 379 14.17 -11.53 9.61
N VAL A 380 14.56 -11.06 8.42
CA VAL A 380 14.82 -11.90 7.26
C VAL A 380 15.86 -12.94 7.68
N PRO A 381 15.69 -14.23 7.33
CA PRO A 381 16.68 -15.25 7.66
C PRO A 381 18.06 -14.84 7.15
N LYS A 382 19.11 -15.11 7.95
CA LYS A 382 20.49 -14.74 7.60
C LYS A 382 20.90 -15.27 6.23
N ASP A 383 20.45 -16.47 5.88
CA ASP A 383 20.75 -17.10 4.59
C ASP A 383 20.13 -16.34 3.41
N LEU A 384 18.92 -15.81 3.58
CA LEU A 384 18.26 -14.99 2.57
C LEU A 384 18.90 -13.60 2.45
N GLU A 385 19.41 -13.04 3.56
CA GLU A 385 20.21 -11.82 3.52
C GLU A 385 21.52 -12.04 2.76
N ILE A 386 22.25 -13.12 3.05
CA ILE A 386 23.48 -13.52 2.36
C ILE A 386 23.22 -13.72 0.85
N LEU A 387 22.15 -14.44 0.50
CA LEU A 387 21.73 -14.65 -0.88
C LEU A 387 21.44 -13.31 -1.61
N THR A 388 20.74 -12.39 -0.94
CA THR A 388 20.48 -11.04 -1.46
C THR A 388 21.78 -10.27 -1.73
N GLN A 389 22.76 -10.39 -0.83
CA GLN A 389 24.08 -9.77 -1.01
C GLN A 389 24.84 -10.37 -2.20
N HIS A 390 24.79 -11.69 -2.41
CA HIS A 390 25.39 -12.35 -3.57
C HIS A 390 24.76 -11.90 -4.89
N TYR A 391 23.44 -11.81 -4.95
CA TYR A 391 22.73 -11.29 -6.12
C TYR A 391 23.08 -9.81 -6.42
N ARG A 392 23.17 -8.96 -5.39
CA ARG A 392 23.60 -7.56 -5.55
C ARG A 392 25.03 -7.46 -6.05
N PHE A 393 25.93 -8.30 -5.56
CA PHE A 393 27.30 -8.39 -6.04
C PHE A 393 27.35 -8.70 -7.54
N LEU A 394 26.61 -9.70 -8.01
CA LEU A 394 26.53 -10.07 -9.43
C LEU A 394 26.04 -8.92 -10.31
N ASN A 395 25.00 -8.20 -9.88
CA ASN A 395 24.49 -7.05 -10.63
C ASN A 395 25.52 -5.92 -10.74
N ARG A 396 26.27 -5.63 -9.66
CA ARG A 396 27.36 -4.64 -9.69
C ARG A 396 28.48 -5.08 -10.62
N LEU A 397 28.83 -6.36 -10.60
CA LEU A 397 29.85 -6.93 -11.47
C LEU A 397 29.44 -6.82 -12.95
N MET A 398 28.24 -7.28 -13.31
CA MET A 398 27.70 -7.15 -14.66
C MET A 398 27.64 -5.70 -15.12
N HIS A 399 27.26 -4.77 -14.23
CA HIS A 399 27.28 -3.34 -14.55
C HIS A 399 28.69 -2.84 -14.85
N SER A 400 29.69 -3.23 -14.06
CA SER A 400 31.09 -2.86 -14.30
C SER A 400 31.62 -3.38 -15.64
N ILE A 401 31.27 -4.61 -16.01
CA ILE A 401 31.66 -5.21 -17.31
C ILE A 401 30.93 -4.51 -18.46
N ARG A 402 29.66 -4.13 -18.29
CA ARG A 402 28.92 -3.32 -19.29
C ARG A 402 29.56 -1.93 -19.49
N ILE A 403 30.07 -1.31 -18.43
CA ILE A 403 30.82 -0.05 -18.54
C ILE A 403 32.10 -0.28 -19.35
N LEU A 404 32.86 -1.33 -19.07
CA LEU A 404 34.07 -1.68 -19.84
C LEU A 404 33.76 -1.97 -21.30
N ARG A 405 32.65 -2.65 -21.59
CA ARG A 405 32.16 -2.88 -22.96
C ARG A 405 31.80 -1.57 -23.68
N LYS A 406 31.21 -0.60 -22.97
CA LYS A 406 30.86 0.72 -23.51
C LYS A 406 32.10 1.60 -23.72
N HIS A 407 33.10 1.48 -22.86
CA HIS A 407 34.33 2.28 -22.89
C HIS A 407 35.60 1.40 -22.85
N PRO A 408 35.92 0.64 -23.91
CA PRO A 408 37.02 -0.34 -23.89
C PRO A 408 38.40 0.27 -23.60
N LEU A 409 38.60 1.55 -23.93
CA LEU A 409 39.85 2.30 -23.69
C LEU A 409 40.15 2.52 -22.20
N THR A 410 39.15 2.35 -21.32
CA THR A 410 39.31 2.47 -19.87
C THR A 410 39.89 1.21 -19.21
N TYR A 411 40.07 0.14 -19.98
CA TYR A 411 40.65 -1.10 -19.50
C TYR A 411 42.07 -0.91 -18.98
N SER A 412 42.38 -1.52 -17.83
CA SER A 412 43.68 -1.39 -17.17
C SER A 412 43.98 -2.61 -16.30
N VAL A 413 45.23 -2.74 -15.87
CA VAL A 413 45.68 -3.82 -14.96
C VAL A 413 44.87 -3.86 -13.65
N ALA A 414 44.34 -2.72 -13.19
CA ALA A 414 43.47 -2.68 -12.02
C ALA A 414 42.16 -3.46 -12.20
N HIS A 415 41.67 -3.58 -13.44
CA HIS A 415 40.47 -4.37 -13.76
C HIS A 415 40.77 -5.87 -13.70
N GLU A 416 41.96 -6.31 -14.13
CA GLU A 416 42.39 -7.70 -13.96
C GLU A 416 42.53 -8.10 -12.49
N HIS A 417 43.15 -7.23 -11.68
CA HIS A 417 43.29 -7.49 -10.26
C HIS A 417 41.93 -7.53 -9.55
N LYS A 418 40.97 -6.67 -9.92
CA LYS A 418 39.60 -6.76 -9.40
C LYS A 418 38.89 -8.03 -9.87
N TRP A 419 39.10 -8.42 -11.13
CA TRP A 419 38.52 -9.64 -11.70
C TRP A 419 38.99 -10.89 -10.97
N SER A 420 40.28 -11.03 -10.64
CA SER A 420 40.77 -12.21 -9.91
C SER A 420 40.12 -12.35 -8.52
N ILE A 421 39.90 -11.24 -7.81
CA ILE A 421 39.17 -11.24 -6.53
C ILE A 421 37.69 -11.60 -6.75
N HIS A 422 37.06 -11.04 -7.78
CA HIS A 422 35.67 -11.34 -8.11
C HIS A 422 35.47 -12.78 -8.56
N LEU A 423 36.44 -13.36 -9.27
CA LEU A 423 36.42 -14.75 -9.74
C LEU A 423 36.39 -15.73 -8.57
N ILE A 424 37.22 -15.53 -7.54
CA ILE A 424 37.19 -16.36 -6.31
C ILE A 424 35.81 -16.28 -5.65
N ARG A 425 35.26 -15.06 -5.55
CA ARG A 425 33.92 -14.87 -4.96
C ARG A 425 32.82 -15.53 -5.79
N LEU A 426 32.91 -15.49 -7.12
CA LEU A 426 31.99 -16.16 -8.03
C LEU A 426 32.07 -17.68 -7.89
N GLN A 427 33.27 -18.24 -7.82
CA GLN A 427 33.47 -19.68 -7.61
C GLN A 427 32.86 -20.13 -6.29
N ASN A 428 33.02 -19.35 -5.21
CA ASN A 428 32.37 -19.64 -3.92
C ASN A 428 30.84 -19.60 -4.03
N ILE A 429 30.27 -18.63 -4.76
CA ILE A 429 28.81 -18.55 -4.99
C ILE A 429 28.31 -19.75 -5.80
N LEU A 430 29.02 -20.12 -6.87
CA LEU A 430 28.68 -21.27 -7.71
C LEU A 430 28.72 -22.58 -6.91
N GLN A 431 29.71 -22.72 -6.02
CA GLN A 431 29.82 -23.87 -5.13
C GLN A 431 28.69 -23.88 -4.07
N LEU A 432 28.41 -22.74 -3.45
CA LEU A 432 27.40 -22.61 -2.39
C LEU A 432 25.99 -22.94 -2.91
N TYR A 433 25.68 -22.55 -4.14
CA TYR A 433 24.37 -22.74 -4.77
C TYR A 433 24.40 -23.76 -5.92
N LYS A 434 25.30 -24.74 -5.88
CA LYS A 434 25.49 -25.72 -6.97
C LYS A 434 24.21 -26.42 -7.42
N ASN A 435 23.27 -26.67 -6.49
CA ASN A 435 21.99 -27.34 -6.76
C ASN A 435 20.95 -26.43 -7.45
N VAL A 436 21.19 -25.11 -7.49
CA VAL A 436 20.31 -24.13 -8.12
C VAL A 436 20.62 -24.00 -9.61
N PHE A 437 21.85 -24.29 -10.02
CA PHE A 437 22.30 -24.13 -11.41
C PHE A 437 22.09 -25.43 -12.19
N THR A 438 21.39 -25.35 -13.32
CA THR A 438 21.27 -26.45 -14.28
C THR A 438 22.55 -26.64 -15.09
N PHE A 439 23.37 -25.59 -15.21
CA PHE A 439 24.66 -25.57 -15.88
C PHE A 439 25.60 -24.58 -15.18
N ILE A 440 26.83 -25.00 -14.91
CA ILE A 440 27.87 -24.15 -14.31
C ILE A 440 28.83 -23.72 -15.43
N PRO A 441 28.81 -22.44 -15.85
CA PRO A 441 29.70 -21.97 -16.90
C PRO A 441 31.15 -21.93 -16.42
N ILE A 442 32.08 -22.23 -17.33
CA ILE A 442 33.52 -22.11 -17.07
C ILE A 442 33.88 -20.61 -17.17
N LEU A 443 34.12 -19.99 -16.02
CA LEU A 443 34.47 -18.58 -15.97
C LEU A 443 35.93 -18.35 -16.43
N PRO A 444 36.19 -17.27 -17.18
CA PRO A 444 37.51 -16.96 -17.71
C PRO A 444 38.49 -16.59 -16.60
N SER A 445 39.71 -17.13 -16.67
CA SER A 445 40.79 -16.87 -15.71
C SER A 445 41.36 -15.45 -15.79
N SER A 446 41.27 -14.82 -16.97
CA SER A 446 41.69 -13.44 -17.21
C SER A 446 40.58 -12.66 -17.89
N LEU A 447 40.38 -11.41 -17.46
CA LEU A 447 39.37 -10.53 -18.06
C LEU A 447 39.79 -10.09 -19.48
N SER A 448 41.09 -10.08 -19.77
CA SER A 448 41.63 -9.67 -21.08
C SER A 448 41.21 -10.58 -22.23
N SER A 449 41.09 -11.90 -21.98
CA SER A 449 40.67 -12.87 -23.01
C SER A 449 39.24 -12.58 -23.49
N CYS A 450 38.40 -12.04 -22.61
CA CYS A 450 37.01 -11.67 -22.88
C CYS A 450 36.89 -10.41 -23.76
N ARG A 451 37.99 -9.77 -24.14
CA ARG A 451 37.94 -8.61 -25.05
C ARG A 451 37.72 -9.02 -26.50
N GLN A 452 38.10 -10.25 -26.86
CA GLN A 452 38.02 -10.77 -28.23
C GLN A 452 36.58 -10.79 -28.76
N ASP A 453 35.61 -11.09 -27.88
CA ASP A 453 34.18 -11.12 -28.19
C ASP A 453 33.41 -9.94 -27.58
N ASN A 454 34.13 -8.88 -27.18
CA ASN A 454 33.57 -7.69 -26.53
C ASN A 454 32.73 -8.03 -25.26
N PHE A 455 33.22 -8.97 -24.45
CA PHE A 455 32.63 -9.46 -23.20
C PHE A 455 31.26 -10.13 -23.36
N LYS A 456 30.89 -10.55 -24.58
CA LYS A 456 29.54 -11.07 -24.86
C LYS A 456 29.28 -12.37 -24.10
N LEU A 457 30.14 -13.37 -24.26
CA LEU A 457 30.00 -14.68 -23.61
C LEU A 457 30.02 -14.54 -22.09
N LEU A 458 30.94 -13.73 -21.55
CA LEU A 458 31.02 -13.47 -20.12
C LEU A 458 29.74 -12.83 -19.56
N LEU A 459 29.16 -11.87 -20.28
CA LEU A 459 27.90 -11.23 -19.86
C LEU A 459 26.72 -12.20 -19.94
N ASP A 460 26.70 -13.11 -20.92
CA ASP A 460 25.67 -14.13 -21.08
C ASP A 460 25.76 -15.17 -19.95
N ASP A 461 26.97 -15.61 -19.58
CA ASP A 461 27.22 -16.50 -18.43
C ASP A 461 26.78 -15.85 -17.11
N LEU A 462 27.24 -14.62 -16.85
CA LEU A 462 26.85 -13.88 -15.63
C LEU A 462 25.35 -13.59 -15.58
N SER A 463 24.71 -13.36 -16.72
CA SER A 463 23.26 -13.19 -16.84
C SER A 463 22.52 -14.48 -16.46
N THR A 464 23.01 -15.63 -16.91
CA THR A 464 22.44 -16.95 -16.58
C THR A 464 22.56 -17.24 -15.08
N ILE A 465 23.73 -16.98 -14.50
CA ILE A 465 23.97 -17.11 -13.05
C ILE A 465 23.03 -16.17 -12.27
N SER A 466 22.94 -14.90 -12.69
CA SER A 466 22.12 -13.88 -12.04
C SER A 466 20.62 -14.23 -12.06
N LYS A 467 20.10 -14.71 -13.21
CA LYS A 467 18.71 -15.16 -13.34
C LYS A 467 18.41 -16.34 -12.43
N SER A 468 19.30 -17.33 -12.37
CA SER A 468 19.12 -18.52 -11.53
C SER A 468 19.11 -18.15 -10.04
N LEU A 469 20.06 -17.32 -9.59
CA LEU A 469 20.09 -16.82 -8.22
C LEU A 469 18.92 -15.92 -7.87
N ARG A 470 18.43 -15.11 -8.83
CA ARG A 470 17.24 -14.29 -8.62
C ARG A 470 16.00 -15.16 -8.48
N GLY A 471 15.85 -16.20 -9.29
CA GLY A 471 14.77 -17.17 -9.17
C GLY A 471 14.78 -17.84 -7.79
N PHE A 472 15.95 -18.30 -7.34
CA PHE A 472 16.11 -18.88 -6.01
C PHE A 472 15.84 -17.89 -4.88
N GLN A 473 16.29 -16.63 -5.01
CA GLN A 473 15.99 -15.57 -4.04
C GLN A 473 14.48 -15.34 -3.92
N LEU A 474 13.77 -15.24 -5.05
CA LEU A 474 12.33 -15.03 -5.05
C LEU A 474 11.57 -16.21 -4.44
N LEU A 475 12.04 -17.44 -4.67
CA LEU A 475 11.48 -18.64 -4.06
C LEU A 475 11.66 -18.60 -2.53
N GLN A 476 12.86 -18.33 -2.04
CA GLN A 476 13.15 -18.21 -0.60
C GLN A 476 12.40 -17.05 0.07
N GLU A 477 12.24 -15.91 -0.62
CA GLU A 477 11.41 -14.79 -0.16
C GLU A 477 9.95 -15.22 0.01
N LYS A 478 9.42 -16.00 -0.94
CA LYS A 478 8.06 -16.53 -0.88
C LYS A 478 7.90 -17.57 0.23
N GLU A 479 8.82 -18.52 0.34
CA GLU A 479 8.80 -19.54 1.40
C GLU A 479 8.85 -18.91 2.79
N PHE A 480 9.67 -17.88 2.96
CA PHE A 480 9.71 -17.11 4.21
C PHE A 480 8.40 -16.38 4.50
N GLN A 481 7.78 -15.77 3.49
CA GLN A 481 6.46 -15.14 3.63
C GLN A 481 5.39 -16.15 4.03
N ASP A 482 5.30 -17.27 3.30
CA ASP A 482 4.31 -18.32 3.55
C ASP A 482 4.50 -18.95 4.95
N SER A 483 5.75 -19.09 5.39
CA SER A 483 6.08 -19.59 6.73
C SER A 483 5.72 -18.57 7.82
N SER A 484 5.98 -17.28 7.59
CA SER A 484 5.61 -16.22 8.53
C SER A 484 4.10 -16.07 8.65
N ILE A 485 3.36 -16.20 7.54
CA ILE A 485 1.89 -16.18 7.53
C ILE A 485 1.36 -17.37 8.32
N ARG A 486 1.87 -18.59 8.05
CA ARG A 486 1.50 -19.80 8.80
C ARG A 486 1.77 -19.66 10.29
N ALA A 487 2.98 -19.24 10.68
CA ALA A 487 3.31 -19.02 12.09
C ALA A 487 2.37 -18.01 12.76
N HIS A 488 2.00 -16.93 12.08
CA HIS A 488 1.03 -15.98 12.63
C HIS A 488 -0.41 -16.51 12.70
N LEU A 489 -0.80 -17.40 11.79
CA LEU A 489 -2.09 -18.09 11.86
C LEU A 489 -2.10 -19.09 13.01
N ASP A 490 -1.04 -19.86 13.18
CA ASP A 490 -0.87 -20.83 14.26
C ASP A 490 -0.84 -20.12 15.62
N ASP A 491 -0.11 -19.01 15.75
CA ASP A 491 -0.12 -18.16 16.95
C ASP A 491 -1.52 -17.62 17.24
N ARG A 492 -2.30 -17.23 16.22
CA ARG A 492 -3.68 -16.77 16.41
C ARG A 492 -4.60 -17.90 16.84
N ASN A 493 -4.46 -19.08 16.25
CA ASN A 493 -5.25 -20.26 16.64
C ASN A 493 -4.93 -20.68 18.08
N ASN A 494 -3.64 -20.70 18.44
CA ASN A 494 -3.21 -20.94 19.82
C ASN A 494 -3.80 -19.89 20.77
N ASN A 495 -3.69 -18.61 20.44
CA ASN A 495 -4.28 -17.54 21.25
C ASN A 495 -5.82 -17.67 21.34
N PHE A 496 -6.50 -18.15 20.30
CA PHE A 496 -7.95 -18.39 20.39
C PHE A 496 -8.28 -19.43 21.46
N GLU A 497 -7.46 -20.48 21.59
CA GLU A 497 -7.64 -21.53 22.59
C GLU A 497 -7.13 -21.14 23.99
N THR A 498 -6.02 -20.41 24.08
CA THR A 498 -5.30 -20.19 25.36
C THR A 498 -5.42 -18.77 25.92
N ASP A 499 -5.65 -17.75 25.09
CA ASP A 499 -5.71 -16.33 25.50
C ASP A 499 -6.62 -15.52 24.55
N LEU A 500 -7.93 -15.59 24.83
CA LEU A 500 -8.96 -14.93 24.03
C LEU A 500 -8.73 -13.40 23.92
N SER A 501 -8.11 -12.77 24.92
CA SER A 501 -7.80 -11.33 24.88
C SER A 501 -6.69 -11.04 23.86
N SER A 502 -5.62 -11.82 23.85
CA SER A 502 -4.54 -11.67 22.87
C SER A 502 -5.00 -12.02 21.45
N PHE A 503 -5.91 -12.99 21.31
CA PHE A 503 -6.57 -13.28 20.03
C PHE A 503 -7.38 -12.08 19.52
N ILE A 504 -8.22 -11.48 20.38
CA ILE A 504 -9.03 -10.31 20.03
C ILE A 504 -8.14 -9.11 19.68
N ASP A 505 -7.08 -8.86 20.45
CA ASP A 505 -6.14 -7.75 20.20
C ASP A 505 -5.40 -7.95 18.84
N SER A 506 -4.99 -9.18 18.52
CA SER A 506 -4.38 -9.55 17.23
C SER A 506 -5.39 -9.47 16.08
N ALA A 507 -6.60 -10.01 16.25
CA ALA A 507 -7.62 -10.05 15.22
C ALA A 507 -8.19 -8.68 14.87
N LEU A 508 -8.30 -7.80 15.86
CA LEU A 508 -8.77 -6.43 15.69
C LEU A 508 -7.65 -5.44 15.39
N SER A 509 -6.38 -5.89 15.34
CA SER A 509 -5.19 -5.05 15.12
C SER A 509 -5.16 -3.80 16.01
N ARG A 510 -5.67 -3.89 17.24
CA ARG A 510 -5.82 -2.73 18.13
C ARG A 510 -4.51 -2.47 18.88
N THR A 511 -3.88 -1.33 18.63
CA THR A 511 -2.93 -0.75 19.60
C THR A 511 -3.74 -0.11 20.72
N ARG A 512 -3.51 -0.53 21.98
CA ARG A 512 -4.17 0.07 23.15
C ARG A 512 -3.88 1.58 23.18
N ARG A 513 -4.88 2.41 22.85
CA ARG A 513 -4.78 3.86 22.97
C ARG A 513 -4.81 4.22 24.45
N ARG A 514 -3.67 4.61 25.02
CA ARG A 514 -3.63 5.38 26.27
C ARG A 514 -3.81 6.85 25.94
N ILE A 515 -4.84 7.46 26.51
CA ILE A 515 -5.03 8.91 26.49
C ILE A 515 -4.40 9.42 27.79
N THR A 516 -3.30 10.17 27.69
CA THR A 516 -2.82 10.99 28.80
C THR A 516 -3.59 12.30 28.72
N LEU A 517 -4.45 12.56 29.70
CA LEU A 517 -5.14 13.84 29.81
C LEU A 517 -4.27 14.76 30.66
N ASP A 518 -3.63 15.74 30.03
CA ASP A 518 -2.92 16.81 30.75
C ASP A 518 -3.94 17.63 31.56
N ARG A 519 -3.75 17.71 32.89
CA ARG A 519 -4.27 18.79 33.72
C ARG A 519 -3.13 19.59 34.31
#